data_AF-Q9L1W9-F1
#
_entry.id   AF-Q9L1W9-F1
#
_cell.length_a   1.000
_cell.length_b   1.000
_cell.length_c   1.000
_cell.angle_alpha   90.00
_cell.angle_beta   90.00
_cell.angle_gamma   90.00
#
_symmetry.space_group_name_H-M   'P 1'
#
loop_
_entity.id
_entity.type
_entity.pdbx_description
1 polymer ?
#
loop_
_entity_poly.entity_id
_entity_poly.type
_entity_poly.pdbx_seq_one_letter_code
_entity_poly.pdbx_strand_id
1 'polypeptide(L)'
;MTPAIDAHVRLDTHPTHPSAVQAHLTGTQARVASMALEAAGWSAAATGVLVLARIDHEEPYWAADAAQHLTAAGITVEITPRLQEAIDEEWTWPNYPMTWCTRSEIREVSNQAQKIHDDIRNGHLLIHAHAHDGHTTVAVGTYLHPGGKSVYLHGEDHLRQVADTFDSPAEALVAFEKVHAAEMRPGPAPLTDTERAAIAARSVFDATTAKPEPPRREPEAVPVYLADAGDHDALLDSFLDTHGEFEKWRTWSDETTHAIHESQTLRIERVHETQARETAWTVAAYETPVSDRMWHLTATDATPAPVLLNLLNHLADGDGWDTVIGVPVGEKTVTTATQPLTEAGWKHTLTGHGIRWTSPDGQASVRFDPLTAQAPQNPATWTIWAGPGPDRPTWAITASSHTPSSLLADLSESLAHETGTRQPRPGREHRTRLAASAPAIPAVTSDRPASRSR
;
A
#
# COMPACT_ATOMS: atom_id res chain seq x y z
N MET A 1 22.88 18.22 45.36
CA MET A 1 22.35 16.94 44.86
C MET A 1 21.27 17.28 43.85
N THR A 2 21.57 17.11 42.56
CA THR A 2 20.56 17.19 41.50
C THR A 2 19.56 16.05 41.74
N PRO A 3 18.24 16.29 41.69
CA PRO A 3 17.26 15.21 41.81
C PRO A 3 17.52 14.20 40.68
N ALA A 4 17.62 12.92 41.02
CA ALA A 4 17.81 11.86 40.04
C ALA A 4 16.59 11.82 39.10
N ILE A 5 16.84 11.75 37.80
CA ILE A 5 15.79 11.63 36.79
C ILE A 5 15.22 10.22 36.91
N ASP A 6 13.91 10.10 37.11
CA ASP A 6 13.22 8.80 37.17
C ASP A 6 13.01 8.24 35.76
N ALA A 7 14.13 7.90 35.11
CA ALA A 7 14.20 7.25 33.82
C ALA A 7 15.28 6.16 33.86
N HIS A 8 14.93 5.01 33.31
CA HIS A 8 15.83 3.88 33.14
C HIS A 8 15.84 3.43 31.69
N VAL A 9 17.04 3.27 31.13
CA VAL A 9 17.28 2.88 29.75
C VAL A 9 18.05 1.56 29.75
N ARG A 10 17.50 0.53 29.11
CA ARG A 10 18.20 -0.72 28.85
C ARG A 10 18.57 -0.81 27.37
N LEU A 11 19.85 -0.83 27.07
CA LEU A 11 20.41 -0.96 25.72
C LEU A 11 20.76 -2.43 25.45
N ASP A 12 20.31 -2.96 24.33
CA ASP A 12 20.53 -4.34 23.92
C ASP A 12 20.73 -4.46 22.40
N THR A 13 21.34 -5.55 21.94
CA THR A 13 21.42 -5.85 20.50
C THR A 13 20.03 -6.10 19.92
N HIS A 14 19.81 -5.70 18.66
CA HIS A 14 18.56 -5.96 17.97
C HIS A 14 18.39 -7.47 17.69
N PRO A 15 17.19 -8.06 17.90
CA PRO A 15 16.99 -9.51 17.80
C PRO A 15 17.21 -10.09 16.40
N THR A 16 16.89 -9.32 15.35
CA THR A 16 16.91 -9.78 13.94
C THR A 16 17.92 -9.05 13.06
N HIS A 17 18.58 -8.00 13.56
CA HIS A 17 19.51 -7.18 12.78
C HIS A 17 20.85 -7.11 13.52
N PRO A 18 21.93 -7.71 12.99
CA PRO A 18 23.14 -7.97 13.76
C PRO A 18 23.89 -6.72 14.23
N SER A 19 23.82 -5.60 13.48
CA SER A 19 24.48 -4.35 13.87
C SER A 19 23.58 -3.42 14.69
N ALA A 20 22.26 -3.48 14.51
CA ALA A 20 21.34 -2.53 15.14
C ALA A 20 21.25 -2.72 16.68
N VAL A 21 20.93 -1.64 17.38
CA VAL A 21 20.78 -1.60 18.83
C VAL A 21 19.37 -1.12 19.19
N GLN A 22 18.77 -1.70 20.22
CA GLN A 22 17.48 -1.30 20.76
C GLN A 22 17.64 -0.72 22.17
N ALA A 23 16.79 0.25 22.51
CA ALA A 23 16.69 0.86 23.82
C ALA A 23 15.29 0.67 24.38
N HIS A 24 15.18 0.11 25.58
CA HIS A 24 13.93 -0.04 26.33
C HIS A 24 13.89 0.97 27.47
N LEU A 25 12.87 1.82 27.48
CA LEU A 25 12.75 2.96 28.37
C LEU A 25 11.65 2.71 29.40
N THR A 26 11.96 2.93 30.67
CA THR A 26 11.03 2.81 31.80
C THR A 26 11.18 3.98 32.77
N GLY A 27 10.22 4.15 33.68
CA GLY A 27 10.20 5.25 34.67
C GLY A 27 9.22 6.38 34.32
N THR A 28 8.85 7.20 35.31
CA THR A 28 7.86 8.28 35.13
C THR A 28 8.37 9.44 34.27
N GLN A 29 9.69 9.55 34.09
CA GLN A 29 10.37 10.55 33.28
C GLN A 29 11.05 9.96 32.04
N ALA A 30 10.65 8.76 31.59
CA ALA A 30 11.18 8.08 30.41
C ALA A 30 11.25 8.96 29.15
N ARG A 31 10.31 9.90 28.99
CA ARG A 31 10.32 10.89 27.89
C ARG A 31 11.61 11.71 27.79
N VAL A 32 12.27 11.98 28.92
CA VAL A 32 13.54 12.74 28.93
C VAL A 32 14.65 11.93 28.27
N ALA A 33 14.70 10.62 28.56
CA ALA A 33 15.62 9.71 27.90
C ALA A 33 15.28 9.53 26.41
N SER A 34 13.98 9.45 26.06
CA SER A 34 13.53 9.38 24.65
C SER A 34 14.03 10.56 23.84
N MET A 35 13.82 11.78 24.33
CA MET A 35 14.26 13.00 23.64
C MET A 35 15.78 13.07 23.47
N ALA A 36 16.54 12.62 24.48
CA ALA A 36 18.01 12.57 24.40
C ALA A 36 18.50 11.53 23.39
N LEU A 37 17.86 10.36 23.33
CA LEU A 37 18.17 9.32 22.36
C LEU A 37 17.78 9.74 20.93
N GLU A 38 16.61 10.34 20.74
CA GLU A 38 16.18 10.89 19.44
C GLU A 38 17.16 11.95 18.93
N ALA A 39 17.63 12.83 19.81
CA ALA A 39 18.67 13.80 19.47
C ALA A 39 20.02 13.15 19.11
N ALA A 40 20.27 11.93 19.59
CA ALA A 40 21.43 11.11 19.23
C ALA A 40 21.18 10.21 18.00
N GLY A 41 20.10 10.43 17.26
CA GLY A 41 19.80 9.70 16.01
C GLY A 41 19.06 8.37 16.20
N TRP A 42 18.56 8.09 17.40
CA TRP A 42 17.69 6.94 17.62
C TRP A 42 16.29 7.21 17.06
N SER A 43 15.64 6.19 16.53
CA SER A 43 14.27 6.28 15.99
C SER A 43 13.30 5.60 16.95
N ALA A 44 12.18 6.27 17.25
CA ALA A 44 11.09 5.65 18.02
C ALA A 44 10.49 4.50 17.21
N ALA A 45 10.42 3.33 17.83
CA ALA A 45 9.99 2.10 17.17
C ALA A 45 8.69 1.56 17.81
N ALA A 46 8.50 1.81 19.11
CA ALA A 46 7.26 1.55 19.84
C ALA A 46 7.20 2.43 21.11
N THR A 47 6.09 2.40 21.84
CA THR A 47 5.98 3.12 23.13
C THR A 47 7.05 2.63 24.09
N GLY A 48 8.01 3.50 24.42
CA GLY A 48 9.13 3.16 25.30
C GLY A 48 10.22 2.29 24.65
N VAL A 49 10.22 2.14 23.32
CA VAL A 49 11.26 1.40 22.59
C VAL A 49 11.81 2.27 21.46
N LEU A 50 13.13 2.45 21.44
CA LEU A 50 13.84 3.13 20.36
C LEU A 50 14.86 2.20 19.72
N VAL A 51 15.19 2.44 18.45
CA VAL A 51 16.17 1.67 17.68
C VAL A 51 17.22 2.61 17.11
N LEU A 52 18.48 2.21 17.24
CA LEU A 52 19.61 2.75 16.51
C LEU A 52 19.97 1.76 15.41
N ALA A 53 19.83 2.21 14.17
CA ALA A 53 20.29 1.49 12.98
C ALA A 53 20.95 2.51 12.06
N ARG A 54 22.14 2.19 11.55
CA ARG A 54 22.99 3.12 10.81
C ARG A 54 23.58 2.44 9.58
N ILE A 55 23.87 3.25 8.57
CA ILE A 55 24.51 2.78 7.32
C ILE A 55 26.02 2.57 7.46
N ASP A 56 26.59 2.93 8.62
CA ASP A 56 28.00 2.74 8.93
C ASP A 56 28.30 1.50 9.78
N HIS A 57 27.27 0.76 10.21
CA HIS A 57 27.36 -0.39 11.09
C HIS A 57 28.11 -0.15 12.43
N GLU A 58 28.26 1.12 12.86
CA GLU A 58 28.93 1.49 14.11
C GLU A 58 27.94 1.70 15.26
N GLU A 59 26.74 1.13 15.20
CA GLU A 59 25.71 1.32 16.24
C GLU A 59 26.18 0.93 17.65
N PRO A 60 26.99 -0.13 17.88
CA PRO A 60 27.53 -0.40 19.21
C PRO A 60 28.35 0.76 19.78
N TYR A 61 29.23 1.37 18.96
CA TYR A 61 30.01 2.53 19.36
C TYR A 61 29.13 3.72 19.73
N TRP A 62 28.15 4.04 18.87
CA TRP A 62 27.22 5.15 19.11
C TRP A 62 26.26 4.88 20.27
N ALA A 63 25.92 3.62 20.54
CA ALA A 63 25.16 3.23 21.72
C ALA A 63 25.96 3.42 23.01
N ALA A 64 27.26 3.10 23.00
CA ALA A 64 28.15 3.36 24.12
C ALA A 64 28.29 4.87 24.40
N ASP A 65 28.45 5.68 23.35
CA ASP A 65 28.48 7.15 23.45
C ASP A 65 27.17 7.71 24.02
N ALA A 66 26.02 7.25 23.51
CA ALA A 66 24.71 7.64 24.04
C ALA A 66 24.54 7.25 25.52
N ALA A 67 25.00 6.06 25.92
CA ALA A 67 24.98 5.61 27.31
C ALA A 67 25.81 6.51 28.23
N GLN A 68 26.99 6.96 27.78
CA GLN A 68 27.82 7.90 28.53
C GLN A 68 27.11 9.25 28.73
N HIS A 69 26.52 9.80 27.67
CA HIS A 69 25.78 11.06 27.73
C HIS A 69 24.54 10.98 28.64
N LEU A 70 23.76 9.90 28.56
CA LEU A 70 22.60 9.66 29.43
C LEU A 70 23.01 9.52 30.90
N THR A 71 24.09 8.78 31.18
CA THR A 71 24.62 8.61 32.54
C THR A 71 25.11 9.95 33.10
N ALA A 72 25.80 10.76 32.29
CA ALA A 72 26.22 12.11 32.68
C ALA A 72 25.04 13.05 32.97
N ALA A 73 23.90 12.85 32.31
CA ALA A 73 22.65 13.55 32.58
C ALA A 73 21.90 13.05 33.83
N GLY A 74 22.39 12.00 34.50
CA GLY A 74 21.77 11.43 35.70
C GLY A 74 20.65 10.43 35.43
N ILE A 75 20.58 9.86 34.21
CA ILE A 75 19.67 8.79 33.82
C ILE A 75 20.35 7.45 34.09
N THR A 76 19.60 6.46 34.60
CA THR A 76 20.16 5.12 34.84
C THR A 76 20.19 4.33 33.54
N VAL A 77 21.38 3.87 33.12
CA VAL A 77 21.54 3.06 31.90
C VAL A 77 22.05 1.66 32.24
N GLU A 78 21.42 0.63 31.68
CA GLU A 78 21.88 -0.76 31.67
C GLU A 78 22.30 -1.13 30.25
N ILE A 79 23.53 -1.62 30.06
CA ILE A 79 23.99 -2.22 28.80
C ILE A 79 23.99 -3.74 29.01
N THR A 80 23.32 -4.49 28.14
CA THR A 80 23.31 -5.95 28.26
C THR A 80 24.69 -6.55 27.99
N PRO A 81 25.03 -7.73 28.56
CA PRO A 81 26.31 -8.38 28.29
C PRO A 81 26.58 -8.59 26.80
N ARG A 82 25.55 -8.94 26.03
CA ARG A 82 25.66 -9.14 24.58
C ARG A 82 26.00 -7.86 23.82
N LEU A 83 25.39 -6.73 24.22
CA LEU A 83 25.75 -5.44 23.62
C LEU A 83 27.14 -4.99 24.08
N GLN A 84 27.51 -5.26 25.33
CA GLN A 84 28.84 -4.94 25.85
C GLN A 84 29.93 -5.70 25.06
N GLU A 85 29.72 -6.99 24.76
CA GLU A 85 30.61 -7.76 23.89
C GLU A 85 30.77 -7.12 22.50
N ALA A 86 29.67 -6.66 21.89
CA ALA A 86 29.71 -5.97 20.60
C ALA A 86 30.37 -4.58 20.65
N ILE A 87 30.27 -3.87 21.78
CA ILE A 87 30.97 -2.59 22.02
C ILE A 87 32.48 -2.82 22.13
N ASP A 88 32.86 -3.88 22.84
CA ASP A 88 34.26 -4.23 23.08
C ASP A 88 34.91 -4.93 21.86
N GLU A 89 34.09 -5.39 20.91
CA GLU A 89 34.56 -6.01 19.68
C GLU A 89 35.38 -5.01 18.83
N GLU A 90 36.59 -5.44 18.48
CA GLU A 90 37.48 -4.67 17.62
C GLU A 90 37.08 -4.89 16.16
N TRP A 91 36.04 -4.19 15.72
CA TRP A 91 35.63 -4.20 14.32
C TRP A 91 36.76 -3.68 13.42
N THR A 92 37.06 -4.42 12.37
CA THR A 92 37.95 -3.98 11.29
C THR A 92 37.10 -3.75 10.06
N TRP A 93 37.11 -2.54 9.49
CA TRP A 93 36.44 -2.25 8.22
C TRP A 93 37.19 -2.96 7.09
N PRO A 94 36.74 -4.12 6.60
CA PRO A 94 37.49 -4.86 5.61
C PRO A 94 37.44 -4.03 4.31
N ASN A 95 38.61 -3.67 3.79
CA ASN A 95 38.75 -2.90 2.56
C ASN A 95 38.25 -1.43 2.63
N TYR A 96 38.38 -0.75 3.76
CA TYR A 96 38.18 0.71 3.77
C TYR A 96 39.18 1.38 2.80
N PRO A 97 38.71 2.18 1.84
CA PRO A 97 39.55 2.67 0.74
C PRO A 97 40.66 3.62 1.20
N MET A 98 40.52 4.20 2.40
CA MET A 98 41.49 5.09 3.03
C MET A 98 42.28 4.35 4.11
N THR A 99 43.21 3.50 3.68
CA THR A 99 44.05 2.68 4.58
C THR A 99 44.97 3.48 5.52
N TRP A 100 45.10 4.78 5.27
CA TRP A 100 45.85 5.72 6.11
C TRP A 100 45.02 6.40 7.20
N CYS A 101 43.70 6.22 7.23
CA CYS A 101 42.84 6.80 8.25
C CYS A 101 42.91 6.00 9.56
N THR A 102 42.95 6.73 10.67
CA THR A 102 42.76 6.17 12.01
C THR A 102 41.30 5.74 12.23
N ARG A 103 41.05 4.85 13.20
CA ARG A 103 39.70 4.41 13.58
C ARG A 103 38.75 5.57 13.91
N SER A 104 39.27 6.61 14.60
CA SER A 104 38.49 7.82 14.90
C SER A 104 38.15 8.63 13.66
N GLU A 105 39.07 8.74 12.70
CA GLU A 105 38.83 9.45 11.44
C GLU A 105 37.83 8.69 10.57
N ILE A 106 37.91 7.37 10.52
CA ILE A 106 36.92 6.53 9.83
C ILE A 106 35.52 6.76 10.41
N ARG A 107 35.39 6.73 11.74
CA ARG A 107 34.11 7.03 12.41
C ARG A 107 33.58 8.41 12.11
N GLU A 108 34.45 9.42 12.06
CA GLU A 108 34.03 10.77 11.71
C GLU A 108 33.50 10.85 10.28
N VAL A 109 34.23 10.30 9.31
CA VAL A 109 33.80 10.25 7.90
C VAL A 109 32.48 9.50 7.76
N SER A 110 32.38 8.32 8.35
CA SER A 110 31.17 7.50 8.34
C SER A 110 29.99 8.20 9.02
N ASN A 111 30.24 8.98 10.08
CA ASN A 111 29.21 9.77 10.73
C ASN A 111 28.70 10.93 9.87
N GLN A 112 29.58 11.56 9.09
CA GLN A 112 29.15 12.57 8.12
C GLN A 112 28.31 11.95 7.01
N ALA A 113 28.70 10.76 6.52
CA ALA A 113 27.90 10.01 5.56
C ALA A 113 26.51 9.65 6.12
N GLN A 114 26.44 9.20 7.38
CA GLN A 114 25.18 8.95 8.07
C GLN A 114 24.30 10.19 8.15
N LYS A 115 24.87 11.37 8.46
CA LYS A 115 24.11 12.63 8.51
C LYS A 115 23.52 13.00 7.15
N ILE A 116 24.30 12.86 6.07
CA ILE A 116 23.80 13.07 4.70
C ILE A 116 22.64 12.11 4.41
N HIS A 117 22.79 10.83 4.74
CA HIS A 117 21.72 9.85 4.59
C HIS A 117 20.46 10.23 5.38
N ASP A 118 20.62 10.69 6.63
CA ASP A 118 19.49 11.12 7.45
C ASP A 118 18.84 12.41 6.92
N ASP A 119 19.61 13.34 6.36
CA ASP A 119 19.08 14.54 5.73
C ASP A 119 18.26 14.20 4.47
N ILE A 120 18.71 13.23 3.66
CA ILE A 120 17.93 12.74 2.52
C ILE A 120 16.64 12.07 3.00
N ARG A 121 16.76 11.14 3.97
CA ARG A 121 15.63 10.40 4.54
C ARG A 121 14.56 11.32 5.15
N ASN A 122 14.98 12.36 5.87
CA ASN A 122 14.09 13.29 6.55
C ASN A 122 13.59 14.42 5.63
N GLY A 123 13.98 14.40 4.34
CA GLY A 123 13.59 15.43 3.38
C GLY A 123 14.26 16.79 3.59
N HIS A 124 15.33 16.86 4.40
CA HIS A 124 16.13 18.07 4.56
C HIS A 124 17.03 18.32 3.35
N LEU A 125 17.44 17.25 2.66
CA LEU A 125 18.22 17.29 1.42
C LEU A 125 17.42 16.65 0.28
N LEU A 126 16.97 17.46 -0.66
CA LEU A 126 16.28 17.00 -1.87
C LEU A 126 17.30 16.59 -2.93
N ILE A 127 17.28 15.34 -3.38
CA ILE A 127 18.11 14.87 -4.50
C ILE A 127 17.38 15.15 -5.82
N HIS A 128 18.02 15.92 -6.69
CA HIS A 128 17.49 16.28 -8.01
C HIS A 128 17.79 15.22 -9.05
N ALA A 129 19.01 14.69 -9.02
CA ALA A 129 19.48 13.68 -9.96
C ALA A 129 20.63 12.86 -9.36
N HIS A 130 20.83 11.68 -9.92
CA HIS A 130 21.96 10.81 -9.64
C HIS A 130 22.54 10.24 -10.93
N ALA A 131 23.75 9.70 -10.85
CA ALA A 131 24.42 8.97 -11.92
C ALA A 131 25.39 7.95 -11.31
N HIS A 132 25.91 7.05 -12.13
CA HIS A 132 26.99 6.15 -11.77
C HIS A 132 28.26 6.57 -12.50
N ASP A 133 29.33 6.93 -11.78
CA ASP A 133 30.56 7.48 -12.38
C ASP A 133 31.56 6.42 -12.89
N GLY A 134 31.17 5.15 -12.80
CA GLY A 134 31.99 3.98 -13.13
C GLY A 134 32.60 3.29 -11.92
N HIS A 135 32.56 3.93 -10.75
CA HIS A 135 33.04 3.38 -9.48
C HIS A 135 31.99 3.42 -8.38
N THR A 136 31.26 4.53 -8.26
CA THR A 136 30.24 4.74 -7.21
C THR A 136 29.07 5.56 -7.75
N THR A 137 27.96 5.54 -7.03
CA THR A 137 26.89 6.51 -7.21
C THR A 137 27.36 7.92 -6.83
N VAL A 138 27.06 8.86 -7.72
CA VAL A 138 27.19 10.30 -7.50
C VAL A 138 25.80 10.94 -7.61
N ALA A 139 25.57 12.03 -6.89
CA ALA A 139 24.27 12.69 -6.89
C ALA A 139 24.40 14.20 -6.75
N VAL A 140 23.37 14.92 -7.17
CA VAL A 140 23.25 16.36 -6.95
C VAL A 140 21.96 16.66 -6.22
N GLY A 141 22.06 17.42 -5.13
CA GLY A 141 20.93 17.73 -4.26
C GLY A 141 20.93 19.16 -3.77
N THR A 142 19.90 19.56 -3.04
CA THR A 142 19.80 20.88 -2.39
C THR A 142 19.18 20.77 -1.02
N TYR A 143 19.84 21.40 -0.04
CA TYR A 143 19.32 21.54 1.30
C TYR A 143 18.13 22.50 1.33
N LEU A 144 17.01 22.09 1.94
CA LEU A 144 15.75 22.82 1.89
C LEU A 144 15.58 23.89 2.99
N HIS A 145 16.54 24.01 3.91
CA HIS A 145 16.51 25.07 4.92
C HIS A 145 16.84 26.45 4.29
N PRO A 146 16.44 27.57 4.93
CA PRO A 146 16.81 28.90 4.46
C PRO A 146 18.33 29.04 4.26
N GLY A 147 18.75 29.51 3.08
CA GLY A 147 20.17 29.62 2.72
C GLY A 147 20.86 28.28 2.43
N GLY A 148 20.10 27.19 2.28
CA GLY A 148 20.61 25.87 1.91
C GLY A 148 21.39 25.90 0.59
N LYS A 149 22.54 25.22 0.59
CA LYS A 149 23.39 25.08 -0.58
C LYS A 149 22.95 23.88 -1.41
N SER A 150 23.22 23.95 -2.71
CA SER A 150 23.19 22.78 -3.57
C SER A 150 24.51 22.05 -3.45
N VAL A 151 24.49 20.73 -3.45
CA VAL A 151 25.66 19.89 -3.16
C VAL A 151 25.84 18.84 -4.24
N TYR A 152 27.10 18.59 -4.59
CA TYR A 152 27.51 17.39 -5.32
C TYR A 152 27.93 16.34 -4.29
N LEU A 153 27.30 15.18 -4.35
CA LEU A 153 27.59 14.02 -3.51
C LEU A 153 28.39 12.99 -4.28
N HIS A 154 29.39 12.42 -3.61
CA HIS A 154 30.21 11.33 -4.13
C HIS A 154 30.25 10.19 -3.13
N GLY A 155 30.15 8.96 -3.61
CA GLY A 155 30.24 7.75 -2.80
C GLY A 155 28.90 7.23 -2.29
N GLU A 156 28.98 6.01 -1.75
CA GLU A 156 27.84 5.23 -1.29
C GLU A 156 28.01 4.85 0.18
N ASP A 157 26.89 4.57 0.84
CA ASP A 157 26.85 4.14 2.24
C ASP A 157 27.71 5.04 3.15
N HIS A 158 28.50 4.44 4.03
CA HIS A 158 29.43 5.07 4.95
C HIS A 158 30.58 5.88 4.27
N LEU A 159 30.65 5.91 2.94
CA LEU A 159 31.62 6.68 2.17
C LEU A 159 31.00 7.88 1.47
N ARG A 160 29.70 8.12 1.62
CA ARG A 160 29.03 9.26 0.99
C ARG A 160 29.51 10.59 1.58
N GLN A 161 29.94 11.50 0.70
CA GLN A 161 30.51 12.79 1.07
C GLN A 161 30.03 13.91 0.15
N VAL A 162 30.06 15.14 0.65
CA VAL A 162 29.91 16.34 -0.17
C VAL A 162 31.25 16.63 -0.85
N ALA A 163 31.30 16.47 -2.17
CA ALA A 163 32.51 16.75 -2.96
C ALA A 163 32.57 18.20 -3.44
N ASP A 164 31.42 18.83 -3.64
CA ASP A 164 31.33 20.25 -4.04
C ASP A 164 30.03 20.90 -3.57
N THR A 165 30.00 22.23 -3.55
CA THR A 165 28.86 23.04 -3.11
C THR A 165 28.61 24.22 -4.04
N PHE A 166 27.34 24.54 -4.27
CA PHE A 166 26.91 25.58 -5.20
C PHE A 166 25.88 26.50 -4.54
N ASP A 167 25.79 27.72 -5.06
CA ASP A 167 24.87 28.74 -4.56
C ASP A 167 23.44 28.55 -5.09
N SER A 168 23.24 27.74 -6.14
CA SER A 168 21.92 27.46 -6.69
C SER A 168 21.78 26.05 -7.26
N PRO A 169 20.54 25.49 -7.29
CA PRO A 169 20.27 24.19 -7.91
C PRO A 169 20.60 24.15 -9.40
N ALA A 170 20.35 25.25 -10.11
CA ALA A 170 20.61 25.34 -11.54
C ALA A 170 22.12 25.24 -11.85
N GLU A 171 22.96 25.92 -11.08
CA GLU A 171 24.42 25.84 -11.22
C GLU A 171 24.92 24.41 -10.93
N ALA A 172 24.42 23.79 -9.85
CA ALA A 172 24.78 22.44 -9.48
C ALA A 172 24.38 21.42 -10.56
N LEU A 173 23.17 21.53 -11.12
CA LEU A 173 22.67 20.65 -12.19
C LEU A 173 23.48 20.80 -13.47
N VAL A 174 23.84 22.02 -13.86
CA VAL A 174 24.68 22.26 -15.05
C VAL A 174 26.08 21.66 -14.85
N ALA A 175 26.67 21.81 -13.65
CA ALA A 175 27.96 21.20 -13.33
C ALA A 175 27.88 19.67 -13.36
N PHE A 176 26.80 19.09 -12.83
CA PHE A 176 26.57 17.64 -12.80
C PHE A 176 26.35 17.06 -14.19
N GLU A 177 25.46 17.66 -15.00
CA GLU A 177 25.15 17.24 -16.37
C GLU A 177 26.41 17.26 -17.25
N LYS A 178 27.25 18.28 -17.12
CA LYS A 178 28.50 18.40 -17.90
C LYS A 178 29.43 17.19 -17.74
N VAL A 179 29.40 16.52 -16.58
CA VAL A 179 30.26 15.36 -16.29
C VAL A 179 29.51 14.05 -16.54
N HIS A 180 28.21 13.99 -16.24
CA HIS A 180 27.46 12.72 -16.12
C HIS A 180 26.26 12.57 -17.06
N ALA A 181 26.09 13.42 -18.07
CA ALA A 181 24.90 13.46 -18.93
C ALA A 181 24.42 12.09 -19.46
N ALA A 182 25.34 11.17 -19.77
CA ALA A 182 24.99 9.86 -20.33
C ALA A 182 24.31 8.91 -19.34
N GLU A 183 24.68 8.98 -18.05
CA GLU A 183 24.21 8.07 -16.99
C GLU A 183 23.25 8.77 -16.00
N MET A 184 22.98 10.06 -16.22
CA MET A 184 22.16 10.89 -15.35
C MET A 184 20.69 10.44 -15.36
N ARG A 185 20.14 10.22 -14.17
CA ARG A 185 18.74 9.90 -13.94
C ARG A 185 18.14 10.89 -12.93
N PRO A 186 16.87 11.31 -13.10
CA PRO A 186 16.22 12.19 -12.14
C PRO A 186 15.99 11.47 -10.80
N GLY A 187 15.96 12.26 -9.72
CA GLY A 187 15.66 11.78 -8.37
C GLY A 187 16.83 11.07 -7.66
N PRO A 188 16.58 10.50 -6.46
CA PRO A 188 17.58 9.76 -5.70
C PRO A 188 17.97 8.45 -6.39
N ALA A 189 19.17 7.97 -6.09
CA ALA A 189 19.61 6.65 -6.53
C ALA A 189 18.81 5.53 -5.84
N PRO A 190 18.73 4.33 -6.45
CA PRO A 190 18.18 3.16 -5.79
C PRO A 190 18.90 2.87 -4.46
N LEU A 191 18.15 2.38 -3.47
CA LEU A 191 18.69 2.07 -2.14
C LEU A 191 19.70 0.92 -2.20
N THR A 192 20.85 1.12 -1.56
CA THR A 192 21.83 0.05 -1.35
C THR A 192 21.28 -1.02 -0.41
N ASP A 193 21.92 -2.20 -0.39
CA ASP A 193 21.57 -3.25 0.58
C ASP A 193 21.73 -2.77 2.02
N THR A 194 22.75 -1.95 2.28
CA THR A 194 23.03 -1.33 3.58
C THR A 194 21.92 -0.37 4.00
N GLU A 195 21.50 0.52 3.11
CA GLU A 195 20.39 1.46 3.34
C GLU A 195 19.07 0.71 3.58
N ARG A 196 18.78 -0.33 2.78
CA ARG A 196 17.61 -1.22 2.98
C ARG A 196 17.65 -1.93 4.34
N ALA A 197 18.81 -2.44 4.75
CA ALA A 197 18.98 -3.11 6.03
C ALA A 197 18.75 -2.16 7.21
N ALA A 198 19.26 -0.93 7.13
CA ALA A 198 19.05 0.10 8.16
C ALA A 198 17.58 0.54 8.25
N ILE A 199 16.87 0.63 7.12
CA ILE A 199 15.42 0.88 7.09
C ILE A 199 14.66 -0.27 7.73
N ALA A 200 14.93 -1.50 7.29
CA ALA A 200 14.27 -2.70 7.81
C ALA A 200 14.42 -2.82 9.34
N ALA A 201 15.62 -2.54 9.87
CA ALA A 201 15.89 -2.59 11.31
C ALA A 201 15.04 -1.60 12.12
N ARG A 202 14.66 -0.45 11.54
CA ARG A 202 13.82 0.55 12.21
C ARG A 202 12.33 0.18 12.18
N SER A 203 11.90 -0.59 11.18
CA SER A 203 10.47 -0.95 10.97
C SER A 203 9.96 -2.13 11.80
N VAL A 204 10.83 -2.88 12.50
CA VAL A 204 10.44 -4.15 13.17
C VAL A 204 9.45 -3.97 14.34
N PHE A 205 9.32 -2.77 14.92
CA PHE A 205 8.49 -2.57 16.12
C PHE A 205 7.10 -1.95 15.88
N ASP A 206 6.77 -1.55 14.64
CA ASP A 206 5.37 -1.26 14.27
C ASP A 206 4.47 -2.50 14.45
N ALA A 207 5.06 -3.70 14.46
CA ALA A 207 4.37 -4.96 14.71
C ALA A 207 4.18 -5.33 16.19
N THR A 208 4.89 -4.71 17.14
CA THR A 208 4.95 -5.18 18.55
C THR A 208 4.36 -4.24 19.59
N THR A 209 3.87 -3.05 19.21
CA THR A 209 3.04 -2.20 20.10
C THR A 209 1.54 -2.51 20.06
N ALA A 210 1.12 -3.53 19.31
CA ALA A 210 -0.20 -4.10 19.50
C ALA A 210 -0.20 -4.89 20.81
N LYS A 211 -0.84 -4.32 21.84
CA LYS A 211 -1.46 -5.05 22.97
C LYS A 211 -1.88 -6.43 22.46
N PRO A 212 -1.54 -7.57 23.13
CA PRO A 212 -1.73 -8.91 22.57
C PRO A 212 -3.09 -8.97 21.93
N GLU A 213 -3.09 -8.98 20.60
CA GLU A 213 -4.32 -9.02 19.84
C GLU A 213 -4.98 -10.31 20.30
N PRO A 214 -6.24 -10.27 20.80
CA PRO A 214 -6.97 -11.51 21.02
C PRO A 214 -6.82 -12.30 19.71
N PRO A 215 -6.45 -13.60 19.80
CA PRO A 215 -5.86 -14.34 18.69
C PRO A 215 -6.49 -13.89 17.38
N ARG A 216 -5.69 -13.26 16.51
CA ARG A 216 -6.16 -12.83 15.18
C ARG A 216 -6.93 -14.01 14.64
N ARG A 217 -8.24 -13.84 14.50
CA ARG A 217 -9.06 -14.87 13.89
C ARG A 217 -8.47 -15.03 12.50
N GLU A 218 -7.99 -16.23 12.22
CA GLU A 218 -7.42 -16.57 10.92
C GLU A 218 -8.36 -16.03 9.83
N PRO A 219 -7.84 -15.30 8.83
CA PRO A 219 -8.64 -14.83 7.71
C PRO A 219 -9.47 -15.99 7.16
N GLU A 220 -10.77 -15.78 7.06
CA GLU A 220 -11.67 -16.83 6.57
C GLU A 220 -11.47 -16.96 5.06
N ALA A 221 -11.13 -18.15 4.59
CA ALA A 221 -11.15 -18.47 3.17
C ALA A 221 -12.61 -18.57 2.72
N VAL A 222 -13.02 -17.63 1.87
CA VAL A 222 -14.38 -17.53 1.34
C VAL A 222 -14.33 -17.57 -0.19
N PRO A 223 -15.43 -17.90 -0.88
CA PRO A 223 -15.53 -17.67 -2.31
C PRO A 223 -15.15 -16.23 -2.67
N VAL A 224 -14.47 -16.02 -3.79
CA VAL A 224 -13.88 -14.72 -4.14
C VAL A 224 -14.88 -13.56 -4.13
N TYR A 225 -16.14 -13.83 -4.50
CA TYR A 225 -17.22 -12.86 -4.50
C TYR A 225 -17.65 -12.38 -3.10
N LEU A 226 -17.18 -13.04 -2.04
CA LEU A 226 -17.38 -12.66 -0.63
C LEU A 226 -16.10 -12.13 0.04
N ALA A 227 -14.98 -12.10 -0.68
CA ALA A 227 -13.71 -11.63 -0.14
C ALA A 227 -13.71 -10.11 0.10
N ASP A 228 -12.74 -9.64 0.86
CA ASP A 228 -12.61 -8.21 1.16
C ASP A 228 -12.15 -7.41 -0.08
N ALA A 229 -12.55 -6.13 -0.11
CA ALA A 229 -12.15 -5.19 -1.15
C ALA A 229 -10.63 -5.00 -1.24
N GLY A 230 -9.91 -5.13 -0.12
CA GLY A 230 -8.47 -4.93 -0.06
C GLY A 230 -8.07 -3.47 -0.27
N ASP A 231 -6.78 -3.25 -0.53
CA ASP A 231 -6.23 -1.93 -0.88
C ASP A 231 -6.16 -1.82 -2.41
N HIS A 232 -7.11 -1.08 -2.99
CA HIS A 232 -7.24 -0.89 -4.43
C HIS A 232 -6.11 -0.03 -5.02
N ASP A 233 -5.54 0.87 -4.23
CA ASP A 233 -4.50 1.78 -4.71
C ASP A 233 -3.15 1.06 -4.73
N ALA A 234 -2.85 0.29 -3.68
CA ALA A 234 -1.70 -0.62 -3.69
C ALA A 234 -1.79 -1.68 -4.80
N LEU A 235 -3.00 -2.17 -5.10
CA LEU A 235 -3.25 -3.10 -6.19
C LEU A 235 -2.96 -2.45 -7.57
N LEU A 236 -3.41 -1.21 -7.80
CA LEU A 236 -3.11 -0.48 -9.03
C LEU A 236 -1.61 -0.17 -9.17
N ASP A 237 -0.97 0.25 -8.09
CA ASP A 237 0.46 0.57 -8.08
C ASP A 237 1.30 -0.69 -8.38
N SER A 238 0.97 -1.82 -7.74
CA SER A 238 1.65 -3.09 -8.03
C SER A 238 1.45 -3.57 -9.47
N PHE A 239 0.27 -3.32 -10.06
CA PHE A 239 0.02 -3.60 -11.47
C PHE A 239 0.92 -2.74 -12.36
N LEU A 240 0.96 -1.43 -12.13
CA LEU A 240 1.78 -0.50 -12.91
C LEU A 240 3.29 -0.77 -12.79
N ASP A 241 3.76 -1.17 -11.61
CA ASP A 241 5.16 -1.54 -11.39
C ASP A 241 5.57 -2.81 -12.17
N THR A 242 4.60 -3.71 -12.40
CA THR A 242 4.82 -4.98 -13.11
C THR A 242 4.67 -4.81 -14.63
N HIS A 243 3.80 -3.90 -15.06
CA HIS A 243 3.33 -3.75 -16.43
C HIS A 243 3.78 -2.41 -17.04
N GLY A 244 5.04 -2.36 -17.49
CA GLY A 244 5.69 -1.16 -18.02
C GLY A 244 5.08 -0.61 -19.32
N GLU A 245 4.18 -1.35 -19.96
CA GLU A 245 3.36 -0.93 -21.09
C GLU A 245 2.22 0.02 -20.69
N PHE A 246 1.93 0.19 -19.40
CA PHE A 246 0.97 1.16 -18.89
C PHE A 246 1.67 2.38 -18.29
N GLU A 247 1.32 3.56 -18.78
CA GLU A 247 1.80 4.82 -18.23
C GLU A 247 0.81 5.38 -17.20
N LYS A 248 1.32 5.75 -16.02
CA LYS A 248 0.56 6.35 -14.93
C LYS A 248 0.43 7.86 -15.13
N TRP A 249 -0.81 8.33 -15.15
CA TRP A 249 -1.17 9.75 -15.21
C TRP A 249 -2.07 10.10 -14.04
N ARG A 250 -1.74 11.16 -13.29
CA ARG A 250 -2.60 11.68 -12.23
C ARG A 250 -3.18 13.04 -12.60
N THR A 251 -4.43 13.26 -12.21
CA THR A 251 -5.06 14.59 -12.32
C THR A 251 -4.44 15.54 -11.29
N TRP A 252 -4.56 16.85 -11.55
CA TRP A 252 -4.05 17.88 -10.62
C TRP A 252 -4.62 17.75 -9.20
N SER A 253 -5.85 17.25 -9.04
CA SER A 253 -6.49 17.06 -7.74
C SER A 253 -6.05 15.79 -7.00
N ASP A 254 -5.25 14.91 -7.62
CA ASP A 254 -4.86 13.59 -7.10
C ASP A 254 -6.02 12.61 -6.81
N GLU A 255 -7.25 13.02 -7.08
CA GLU A 255 -8.48 12.24 -6.86
C GLU A 255 -8.68 11.13 -7.89
N THR A 256 -7.91 11.13 -8.99
CA THR A 256 -8.05 10.11 -10.04
C THR A 256 -6.72 9.76 -10.67
N THR A 257 -6.40 8.47 -10.65
CA THR A 257 -5.31 7.89 -11.42
C THR A 257 -5.83 7.29 -12.73
N HIS A 258 -5.15 7.61 -13.82
CA HIS A 258 -5.35 7.00 -15.13
C HIS A 258 -4.12 6.13 -15.46
N ALA A 259 -4.32 4.86 -15.77
CA ALA A 259 -3.31 4.03 -16.42
C ALA A 259 -3.66 3.92 -17.90
N ILE A 260 -2.74 4.33 -18.77
CA ILE A 260 -2.95 4.35 -20.22
C ILE A 260 -1.97 3.37 -20.84
N HIS A 261 -2.48 2.37 -21.53
CA HIS A 261 -1.64 1.42 -22.27
C HIS A 261 -0.90 2.14 -23.42
N GLU A 262 0.30 1.69 -23.80
CA GLU A 262 1.16 2.30 -24.82
C GLU A 262 0.47 2.47 -26.19
N SER A 263 -0.51 1.63 -26.50
CA SER A 263 -1.35 1.73 -27.71
C SER A 263 -2.28 2.96 -27.70
N GLN A 264 -2.48 3.58 -26.54
CA GLN A 264 -3.44 4.65 -26.25
C GLN A 264 -4.91 4.28 -26.52
N THR A 265 -5.18 3.00 -26.76
CA THR A 265 -6.52 2.46 -27.03
C THR A 265 -7.10 1.67 -25.87
N LEU A 266 -6.38 1.53 -24.76
CA LEU A 266 -6.86 0.95 -23.51
C LEU A 266 -6.53 1.88 -22.35
N ARG A 267 -7.53 2.14 -21.49
CA ARG A 267 -7.40 3.01 -20.32
C ARG A 267 -8.08 2.39 -19.12
N ILE A 268 -7.41 2.45 -17.98
CA ILE A 268 -7.95 2.18 -16.66
C ILE A 268 -8.01 3.51 -15.91
N GLU A 269 -9.13 3.79 -15.28
CA GLU A 269 -9.37 4.96 -14.44
C GLU A 269 -9.74 4.46 -13.04
N ARG A 270 -9.03 4.97 -12.03
CA ARG A 270 -9.28 4.72 -10.62
C ARG A 270 -9.54 6.04 -9.93
N VAL A 271 -10.76 6.21 -9.43
CA VAL A 271 -11.16 7.36 -8.59
C VAL A 271 -10.87 6.99 -7.14
N HIS A 272 -10.03 7.78 -6.45
CA HIS A 272 -9.64 7.54 -5.06
C HIS A 272 -10.72 8.02 -4.09
N GLU A 273 -10.72 7.48 -2.87
CA GLU A 273 -11.60 7.91 -1.76
C GLU A 273 -13.12 7.88 -2.05
N THR A 274 -13.56 7.05 -2.99
CA THR A 274 -14.99 6.88 -3.31
C THR A 274 -15.76 6.12 -2.24
N GLN A 275 -17.07 6.34 -2.14
CA GLN A 275 -17.89 5.50 -1.26
C GLN A 275 -17.94 4.06 -1.79
N ALA A 276 -18.02 3.08 -0.89
CA ALA A 276 -18.04 1.64 -1.17
C ALA A 276 -18.95 1.19 -2.36
N ARG A 277 -20.05 1.91 -2.61
CA ARG A 277 -21.04 1.59 -3.66
C ARG A 277 -20.94 2.46 -4.90
N GLU A 278 -20.11 3.49 -4.86
CA GLU A 278 -19.87 4.36 -6.01
C GLU A 278 -18.90 3.68 -6.97
N THR A 279 -18.94 4.11 -8.23
CA THR A 279 -18.00 3.62 -9.25
C THR A 279 -16.61 4.15 -8.92
N ALA A 280 -15.70 3.21 -8.67
CA ALA A 280 -14.31 3.45 -8.32
C ALA A 280 -13.38 3.20 -9.50
N TRP A 281 -13.75 2.24 -10.34
CA TRP A 281 -12.95 1.77 -11.45
C TRP A 281 -13.72 1.92 -12.75
N THR A 282 -13.06 2.43 -13.79
CA THR A 282 -13.52 2.36 -15.18
C THR A 282 -12.41 1.82 -16.05
N VAL A 283 -12.66 0.70 -16.72
CA VAL A 283 -11.81 0.17 -17.79
C VAL A 283 -12.52 0.43 -19.11
N ALA A 284 -11.82 1.01 -20.08
CA ALA A 284 -12.39 1.27 -21.39
C ALA A 284 -11.36 1.06 -22.50
N ALA A 285 -11.83 0.49 -23.61
CA ALA A 285 -11.06 0.40 -24.84
C ALA A 285 -11.68 1.25 -25.95
N TYR A 286 -10.84 1.68 -26.89
CA TYR A 286 -11.15 2.65 -27.94
C TYR A 286 -10.64 2.13 -29.28
N GLU A 287 -11.36 2.44 -30.36
CA GLU A 287 -10.95 2.04 -31.71
C GLU A 287 -9.68 2.80 -32.14
N THR A 288 -9.62 4.07 -31.77
CA THR A 288 -8.45 4.92 -31.92
C THR A 288 -8.28 5.74 -30.63
N PRO A 289 -7.11 6.37 -30.39
CA PRO A 289 -6.89 7.19 -29.20
C PRO A 289 -7.86 8.37 -29.01
N VAL A 290 -8.64 8.72 -30.04
CA VAL A 290 -9.61 9.82 -30.04
C VAL A 290 -11.04 9.39 -30.40
N SER A 291 -11.29 8.09 -30.58
CA SER A 291 -12.63 7.55 -30.88
C SER A 291 -13.50 7.52 -29.63
N ASP A 292 -14.81 7.29 -29.83
CA ASP A 292 -15.69 6.89 -28.73
C ASP A 292 -15.27 5.51 -28.16
N ARG A 293 -15.70 5.23 -26.93
CA ARG A 293 -15.45 3.95 -26.25
C ARG A 293 -16.06 2.80 -27.04
N MET A 294 -15.25 1.84 -27.47
CA MET A 294 -15.73 0.59 -28.07
C MET A 294 -16.50 -0.22 -27.04
N TRP A 295 -15.85 -0.46 -25.90
CA TRP A 295 -16.44 -1.12 -24.75
C TRP A 295 -15.91 -0.48 -23.47
N HIS A 296 -16.68 -0.66 -22.40
CA HIS A 296 -16.24 -0.31 -21.07
C HIS A 296 -16.81 -1.26 -20.02
N LEU A 297 -16.12 -1.31 -18.90
CA LEU A 297 -16.48 -2.02 -17.69
C LEU A 297 -16.22 -1.09 -16.50
N THR A 298 -17.14 -1.07 -15.54
CA THR A 298 -16.98 -0.30 -14.30
C THR A 298 -17.11 -1.21 -13.10
N ALA A 299 -16.40 -0.88 -12.01
CA ALA A 299 -16.48 -1.60 -10.75
C ALA A 299 -16.63 -0.64 -9.56
N THR A 300 -17.36 -1.07 -8.53
CA THR A 300 -17.52 -0.31 -7.29
C THR A 300 -16.29 -0.40 -6.38
N ASP A 301 -16.11 0.55 -5.47
CA ASP A 301 -14.98 0.55 -4.52
C ASP A 301 -14.96 -0.67 -3.57
N ALA A 302 -16.11 -1.30 -3.32
CA ALA A 302 -16.18 -2.52 -2.52
C ALA A 302 -15.86 -3.82 -3.30
N THR A 303 -15.47 -3.73 -4.57
CA THR A 303 -15.18 -4.93 -5.39
C THR A 303 -13.99 -5.68 -4.78
N PRO A 304 -14.08 -7.01 -4.58
CA PRO A 304 -13.00 -7.78 -3.96
C PRO A 304 -11.69 -7.65 -4.72
N ALA A 305 -10.58 -7.42 -4.00
CA ALA A 305 -9.25 -7.24 -4.58
C ALA A 305 -8.87 -8.37 -5.56
N PRO A 306 -9.09 -9.67 -5.26
CA PRO A 306 -8.71 -10.72 -6.18
C PRO A 306 -9.50 -10.69 -7.50
N VAL A 307 -10.77 -10.23 -7.49
CA VAL A 307 -11.56 -10.06 -8.72
C VAL A 307 -10.97 -8.95 -9.59
N LEU A 308 -10.57 -7.83 -8.98
CA LEU A 308 -9.92 -6.74 -9.71
C LEU A 308 -8.54 -7.13 -10.21
N LEU A 309 -7.76 -7.87 -9.42
CA LEU A 309 -6.45 -8.37 -9.84
C LEU A 309 -6.55 -9.24 -11.09
N ASN A 310 -7.50 -10.17 -11.13
CA ASN A 310 -7.71 -10.99 -12.32
C ASN A 310 -8.18 -10.20 -13.54
N LEU A 311 -9.06 -9.22 -13.33
CA LEU A 311 -9.44 -8.28 -14.39
C LEU A 311 -8.19 -7.59 -14.95
N LEU A 312 -7.30 -7.07 -14.10
CA LEU A 312 -6.10 -6.37 -14.54
C LEU A 312 -5.10 -7.30 -15.23
N ASN A 313 -4.87 -8.51 -14.70
CA ASN A 313 -3.99 -9.50 -15.31
C ASN A 313 -4.47 -9.87 -16.73
N HIS A 314 -5.77 -10.08 -16.91
CA HIS A 314 -6.36 -10.34 -18.23
C HIS A 314 -6.12 -9.20 -19.23
N LEU A 315 -6.15 -7.95 -18.76
CA LEU A 315 -5.90 -6.80 -19.62
C LEU A 315 -4.44 -6.71 -20.07
N ALA A 316 -3.50 -7.09 -19.20
CA ALA A 316 -2.07 -7.10 -19.50
C ALA A 316 -1.65 -8.22 -20.46
N ASP A 317 -2.30 -9.38 -20.40
CA ASP A 317 -1.99 -10.51 -21.29
C ASP A 317 -2.30 -10.21 -22.77
N GLY A 318 -2.96 -9.08 -23.09
CA GLY A 318 -3.18 -8.60 -24.45
C GLY A 318 -4.21 -9.38 -25.26
N ASP A 319 -4.61 -10.56 -24.79
CA ASP A 319 -5.51 -11.51 -25.46
C ASP A 319 -6.99 -11.06 -25.51
N GLY A 320 -7.33 -9.93 -24.86
CA GLY A 320 -8.72 -9.55 -24.59
C GLY A 320 -9.26 -8.35 -25.36
N TRP A 321 -8.47 -7.31 -25.62
CA TRP A 321 -9.04 -5.99 -26.00
C TRP A 321 -8.99 -5.67 -27.50
N ASP A 322 -8.23 -6.42 -28.30
CA ASP A 322 -8.12 -6.27 -29.78
C ASP A 322 -9.24 -7.01 -30.53
N THR A 323 -10.46 -7.01 -29.98
CA THR A 323 -11.58 -7.71 -30.62
C THR A 323 -12.10 -6.90 -31.80
N VAL A 324 -12.22 -7.55 -32.96
CA VAL A 324 -12.79 -6.96 -34.20
C VAL A 324 -14.13 -6.27 -33.90
N ILE A 325 -14.18 -4.97 -34.16
CA ILE A 325 -15.36 -4.13 -34.02
C ILE A 325 -16.51 -4.70 -34.85
N GLY A 326 -17.67 -4.91 -34.23
CA GLY A 326 -18.94 -5.00 -34.96
C GLY A 326 -19.79 -6.25 -34.76
N VAL A 327 -19.48 -7.15 -33.82
CA VAL A 327 -20.41 -8.25 -33.47
C VAL A 327 -20.95 -8.03 -32.05
N PRO A 328 -22.20 -7.54 -31.91
CA PRO A 328 -22.89 -7.49 -30.61
C PRO A 328 -22.90 -8.86 -29.93
N VAL A 329 -23.01 -8.89 -28.59
CA VAL A 329 -23.15 -10.15 -27.83
C VAL A 329 -24.24 -11.04 -28.44
N GLY A 330 -23.82 -12.16 -29.02
CA GLY A 330 -24.71 -13.21 -29.54
C GLY A 330 -24.88 -14.35 -28.53
N GLU A 331 -25.77 -15.30 -28.83
CA GLU A 331 -26.01 -16.48 -27.97
C GLU A 331 -24.72 -17.24 -27.66
N LYS A 332 -23.85 -17.44 -28.68
CA LYS A 332 -22.54 -18.08 -28.52
C LYS A 332 -21.65 -17.33 -27.51
N THR A 333 -21.63 -16.00 -27.57
CA THR A 333 -20.88 -15.13 -26.66
C THR A 333 -21.37 -15.28 -25.23
N VAL A 334 -22.69 -15.30 -25.02
CA VAL A 334 -23.30 -15.52 -23.70
C VAL A 334 -22.95 -16.90 -23.16
N THR A 335 -23.05 -17.93 -24.00
CA THR A 335 -22.72 -19.31 -23.60
C THR A 335 -21.25 -19.42 -23.19
N THR A 336 -20.31 -18.91 -23.99
CA THR A 336 -18.88 -18.93 -23.65
C THR A 336 -18.59 -18.15 -22.36
N ALA A 337 -19.12 -16.93 -22.24
CA ALA A 337 -18.88 -16.07 -21.08
C ALA A 337 -19.41 -16.66 -19.76
N THR A 338 -20.42 -17.54 -19.81
CA THR A 338 -21.10 -18.09 -18.62
C THR A 338 -20.95 -19.60 -18.46
N GLN A 339 -20.18 -20.24 -19.34
CA GLN A 339 -19.86 -21.66 -19.26
C GLN A 339 -19.22 -22.01 -17.91
N PRO A 340 -18.20 -21.26 -17.40
CA PRO A 340 -17.62 -21.53 -16.07
C PRO A 340 -18.66 -21.54 -14.93
N LEU A 341 -19.59 -20.57 -14.94
CA LEU A 341 -20.65 -20.49 -13.92
C LEU A 341 -21.54 -21.74 -13.97
N THR A 342 -21.90 -22.17 -15.17
CA THR A 342 -22.77 -23.33 -15.37
C THR A 342 -22.09 -24.62 -14.94
N GLU A 343 -20.79 -24.78 -15.26
CA GLU A 343 -19.97 -25.93 -14.85
C GLU A 343 -19.75 -25.98 -13.33
N ALA A 344 -19.63 -24.82 -12.68
CA ALA A 344 -19.58 -24.68 -11.22
C ALA A 344 -20.95 -24.85 -10.53
N GLY A 345 -22.01 -25.16 -11.28
CA GLY A 345 -23.34 -25.44 -10.74
C GLY A 345 -24.15 -24.20 -10.36
N TRP A 346 -23.81 -23.02 -10.88
CA TRP A 346 -24.65 -21.83 -10.74
C TRP A 346 -25.98 -22.05 -11.47
N LYS A 347 -27.07 -21.66 -10.82
CA LYS A 347 -28.42 -21.83 -11.37
C LYS A 347 -28.74 -20.67 -12.28
N HIS A 348 -29.04 -20.93 -13.55
CA HIS A 348 -29.53 -19.92 -14.47
C HIS A 348 -31.06 -19.85 -14.45
N THR A 349 -31.61 -18.64 -14.51
CA THR A 349 -33.05 -18.37 -14.60
C THR A 349 -33.30 -17.35 -15.71
N LEU A 350 -34.34 -17.61 -16.51
CA LEU A 350 -34.86 -16.63 -17.45
C LEU A 350 -35.77 -15.68 -16.69
N THR A 351 -35.36 -14.42 -16.60
CA THR A 351 -36.16 -13.33 -16.03
C THR A 351 -36.74 -12.47 -17.13
N GLY A 352 -37.77 -11.67 -16.84
CA GLY A 352 -38.29 -10.67 -17.80
C GLY A 352 -37.25 -9.63 -18.25
N HIS A 353 -36.07 -9.60 -17.60
CA HIS A 353 -34.94 -8.70 -17.86
C HIS A 353 -33.68 -9.45 -18.31
N GLY A 354 -33.84 -10.62 -18.95
CA GLY A 354 -32.73 -11.42 -19.46
C GLY A 354 -32.36 -12.63 -18.59
N ILE A 355 -31.14 -13.13 -18.76
CA ILE A 355 -30.67 -14.37 -18.12
C ILE A 355 -29.88 -14.02 -16.86
N ARG A 356 -30.17 -14.70 -15.75
CA ARG A 356 -29.45 -14.54 -14.48
C ARG A 356 -28.89 -15.87 -14.01
N TRP A 357 -27.59 -15.91 -13.75
CA TRP A 357 -26.90 -16.99 -13.04
C TRP A 357 -26.73 -16.59 -11.57
N THR A 358 -27.10 -17.47 -10.66
CA THR A 358 -26.99 -17.26 -9.22
C THR A 358 -26.09 -18.31 -8.60
N SER A 359 -25.17 -17.89 -7.74
CA SER A 359 -24.25 -18.78 -7.03
C SER A 359 -25.01 -19.82 -6.18
N PRO A 360 -24.42 -21.00 -5.91
CA PRO A 360 -25.08 -22.04 -5.11
C PRO A 360 -25.56 -21.59 -3.72
N ASP A 361 -24.87 -20.62 -3.11
CA ASP A 361 -25.20 -20.00 -1.82
C ASP A 361 -26.15 -18.80 -1.91
N GLY A 362 -26.53 -18.40 -3.13
CA GLY A 362 -27.42 -17.27 -3.40
C GLY A 362 -26.82 -15.89 -3.11
N GLN A 363 -25.52 -15.79 -2.83
CA GLN A 363 -24.88 -14.54 -2.42
C GLN A 363 -24.35 -13.67 -3.57
N ALA A 364 -24.16 -14.27 -4.74
CA ALA A 364 -23.68 -13.58 -5.94
C ALA A 364 -24.54 -13.91 -7.15
N SER A 365 -24.52 -13.02 -8.12
CA SER A 365 -25.25 -13.21 -9.38
C SER A 365 -24.58 -12.49 -10.54
N VAL A 366 -24.70 -13.10 -11.72
CA VAL A 366 -24.36 -12.51 -13.01
C VAL A 366 -25.65 -12.40 -13.80
N ARG A 367 -25.91 -11.24 -14.42
CA ARG A 367 -27.07 -10.99 -15.26
C ARG A 367 -26.63 -10.46 -16.61
N PHE A 368 -27.19 -11.05 -17.65
CA PHE A 368 -27.16 -10.54 -19.01
C PHE A 368 -28.54 -10.00 -19.38
N ASP A 369 -28.62 -8.72 -19.75
CA ASP A 369 -29.86 -8.09 -20.24
C ASP A 369 -29.79 -7.86 -21.76
N PRO A 370 -30.50 -8.69 -22.57
CA PRO A 370 -30.47 -8.55 -24.02
C PRO A 370 -31.19 -7.30 -24.53
N LEU A 371 -32.04 -6.65 -23.72
CA LEU A 371 -32.79 -5.47 -24.13
C LEU A 371 -31.93 -4.20 -24.06
N THR A 372 -30.98 -4.14 -23.12
CA THR A 372 -30.00 -3.04 -23.06
C THR A 372 -28.89 -3.22 -24.10
N ALA A 373 -28.60 -4.44 -24.52
CA ALA A 373 -27.61 -4.74 -25.56
C ALA A 373 -27.88 -4.07 -26.91
N GLN A 374 -29.14 -3.69 -27.19
CA GLN A 374 -29.58 -3.08 -28.46
C GLN A 374 -29.68 -1.55 -28.43
N ALA A 375 -29.40 -0.91 -27.29
CA ALA A 375 -29.54 0.55 -27.15
C ALA A 375 -28.28 1.29 -27.67
N PRO A 376 -28.44 2.44 -28.38
CA PRO A 376 -27.31 3.13 -29.03
C PRO A 376 -26.29 3.76 -28.07
N GLN A 377 -26.62 3.90 -26.79
CA GLN A 377 -25.86 4.68 -25.79
C GLN A 377 -24.95 3.79 -24.93
N ASN A 378 -24.60 2.59 -25.41
CA ASN A 378 -23.68 1.65 -24.75
C ASN A 378 -24.03 1.36 -23.26
N PRO A 379 -25.30 1.10 -22.88
CA PRO A 379 -25.63 0.86 -21.48
C PRO A 379 -25.05 -0.46 -20.95
N ALA A 380 -25.00 -0.57 -19.61
CA ALA A 380 -24.63 -1.81 -18.92
C ALA A 380 -25.52 -2.98 -19.39
N THR A 381 -24.91 -3.91 -20.12
CA THR A 381 -25.52 -5.13 -20.67
C THR A 381 -25.29 -6.32 -19.74
N TRP A 382 -24.15 -6.31 -19.07
CA TRP A 382 -23.80 -7.27 -18.04
C TRP A 382 -23.80 -6.58 -16.67
N THR A 383 -24.37 -7.24 -15.68
CA THR A 383 -24.28 -6.85 -14.27
C THR A 383 -23.81 -8.04 -13.46
N ILE A 384 -22.70 -7.90 -12.75
CA ILE A 384 -22.15 -8.87 -11.81
C ILE A 384 -22.22 -8.22 -10.43
N TRP A 385 -22.72 -8.91 -9.42
CA TRP A 385 -22.75 -8.36 -8.07
C TRP A 385 -22.80 -9.44 -7.00
N ALA A 386 -22.42 -9.06 -5.78
CA ALA A 386 -22.73 -9.80 -4.57
C ALA A 386 -23.54 -8.96 -3.59
N GLY A 387 -24.35 -9.61 -2.75
CA GLY A 387 -25.16 -8.97 -1.71
C GLY A 387 -26.68 -9.04 -1.93
N PRO A 388 -27.46 -8.25 -1.17
CA PRO A 388 -28.91 -8.42 -1.02
C PRO A 388 -29.74 -8.36 -2.32
N GLY A 389 -29.20 -7.74 -3.36
CA GLY A 389 -29.85 -7.64 -4.67
C GLY A 389 -29.16 -6.61 -5.56
N PRO A 390 -29.51 -6.57 -6.86
CA PRO A 390 -28.86 -5.70 -7.84
C PRO A 390 -29.10 -4.20 -7.56
N ASP A 391 -30.17 -3.84 -6.84
CA ASP A 391 -30.46 -2.44 -6.48
C ASP A 391 -29.70 -1.96 -5.24
N ARG A 392 -29.17 -2.89 -4.45
CA ARG A 392 -28.38 -2.61 -3.24
C ARG A 392 -27.24 -3.62 -3.09
N PRO A 393 -26.33 -3.68 -4.06
CA PRO A 393 -25.22 -4.59 -4.01
C PRO A 393 -24.27 -4.21 -2.86
N THR A 394 -23.56 -5.21 -2.34
CA THR A 394 -22.37 -4.98 -1.53
C THR A 394 -21.26 -4.42 -2.42
N TRP A 395 -21.09 -4.99 -3.61
CA TRP A 395 -20.24 -4.52 -4.69
C TRP A 395 -20.83 -4.96 -6.03
N ALA A 396 -20.53 -4.22 -7.10
CA ALA A 396 -20.98 -4.54 -8.45
C ALA A 396 -19.93 -4.22 -9.52
N ILE A 397 -19.94 -5.02 -10.58
CA ILE A 397 -19.29 -4.75 -11.85
C ILE A 397 -20.37 -4.64 -12.92
N THR A 398 -20.29 -3.62 -13.78
CA THR A 398 -21.15 -3.49 -14.96
C THR A 398 -20.33 -3.40 -16.22
N ALA A 399 -20.76 -4.09 -17.28
CA ALA A 399 -20.04 -4.10 -18.55
C ALA A 399 -20.98 -3.85 -19.74
N SER A 400 -20.47 -3.15 -20.74
CA SER A 400 -21.17 -2.81 -21.98
C SER A 400 -21.39 -4.03 -22.89
N SER A 401 -22.20 -3.88 -23.94
CA SER A 401 -22.55 -4.94 -24.90
C SER A 401 -21.40 -5.40 -25.81
N HIS A 402 -20.29 -4.66 -25.84
CA HIS A 402 -19.12 -4.98 -26.65
C HIS A 402 -17.93 -5.46 -25.81
N THR A 403 -18.16 -5.69 -24.50
CA THR A 403 -17.12 -6.23 -23.61
C THR A 403 -16.67 -7.61 -24.12
N PRO A 404 -15.35 -7.85 -24.26
CA PRO A 404 -14.83 -9.11 -24.78
C PRO A 404 -15.35 -10.33 -24.02
N SER A 405 -15.72 -11.39 -24.75
CA SER A 405 -16.24 -12.61 -24.14
C SER A 405 -15.20 -13.37 -23.34
N SER A 406 -13.92 -13.29 -23.73
CA SER A 406 -12.80 -13.85 -22.98
C SER A 406 -12.70 -13.18 -21.61
N LEU A 407 -12.74 -11.85 -21.56
CA LEU A 407 -12.75 -11.11 -20.29
C LEU A 407 -13.94 -11.48 -19.41
N LEU A 408 -15.15 -11.60 -19.98
CA LEU A 408 -16.33 -12.03 -19.22
C LEU A 408 -16.26 -13.49 -18.77
N ALA A 409 -15.60 -14.36 -19.55
CA ALA A 409 -15.38 -15.76 -19.18
C ALA A 409 -14.39 -15.87 -18.04
N ASP A 410 -13.28 -15.12 -18.05
CA ASP A 410 -12.27 -15.14 -16.99
C ASP A 410 -12.82 -14.56 -15.68
N LEU A 411 -13.64 -13.51 -15.76
CA LEU A 411 -14.39 -13.03 -14.59
C LEU A 411 -15.34 -14.12 -14.06
N SER A 412 -16.05 -14.83 -14.95
CA SER A 412 -16.92 -15.93 -14.55
C SER A 412 -16.15 -17.10 -13.93
N GLU A 413 -14.98 -17.43 -14.45
CA GLU A 413 -14.07 -18.47 -13.93
C GLU A 413 -13.59 -18.11 -12.52
N SER A 414 -13.12 -16.87 -12.34
CA SER A 414 -12.72 -16.35 -11.03
C SER A 414 -13.87 -16.46 -10.03
N LEU A 415 -15.07 -15.99 -10.39
CA LEU A 415 -16.25 -16.06 -9.51
C LEU A 415 -16.68 -17.50 -9.18
N ALA A 416 -16.49 -18.42 -10.10
CA ALA A 416 -16.91 -19.80 -9.98
C ALA A 416 -15.99 -20.63 -9.07
N HIS A 417 -14.68 -20.40 -9.16
CA HIS A 417 -13.68 -21.34 -8.64
C HIS A 417 -12.71 -20.75 -7.62
N GLU A 418 -12.53 -19.43 -7.60
CA GLU A 418 -11.52 -18.84 -6.74
C GLU A 418 -12.01 -18.56 -5.33
N THR A 419 -11.03 -18.47 -4.44
CA THR A 419 -11.23 -18.12 -3.04
C THR A 419 -10.41 -16.88 -2.73
N GLY A 420 -10.96 -16.04 -1.86
CA GLY A 420 -10.25 -14.91 -1.30
C GLY A 420 -10.36 -14.91 0.22
N THR A 421 -9.69 -13.95 0.84
CA THR A 421 -9.70 -13.78 2.29
C THR A 421 -10.76 -12.78 2.71
N ARG A 422 -11.47 -13.11 3.77
CA ARG A 422 -12.38 -12.20 4.45
C ARG A 422 -11.99 -12.04 5.91
N GLN A 423 -11.88 -10.81 6.37
CA GLN A 423 -11.73 -10.51 7.77
C GLN A 423 -13.08 -10.70 8.49
N PRO A 424 -13.14 -11.53 9.54
CA PRO A 424 -14.35 -11.69 10.32
C PRO A 424 -14.66 -10.37 11.02
N ARG A 425 -15.63 -9.62 10.48
CA ARG A 425 -16.18 -8.43 11.13
C ARG A 425 -16.70 -8.82 12.52
N PRO A 426 -16.45 -8.03 13.58
CA PRO A 426 -17.01 -8.31 14.90
C PRO A 426 -18.52 -8.45 14.77
N GLY A 427 -19.00 -9.65 15.12
CA GLY A 427 -20.38 -10.06 14.93
C GLY A 427 -21.32 -9.05 15.58
N ARG A 428 -22.16 -8.44 14.75
CA ARG A 428 -23.46 -7.97 15.20
C ARG A 428 -24.19 -9.23 15.67
N GLU A 429 -24.24 -9.43 16.99
CA GLU A 429 -24.94 -10.55 17.60
C GLU A 429 -26.28 -10.72 16.90
N HIS A 430 -26.40 -11.79 16.13
CA HIS A 430 -27.69 -12.33 15.72
C HIS A 430 -28.32 -12.81 17.02
N ARG A 431 -28.97 -11.87 17.73
CA ARG A 431 -29.93 -12.23 18.75
C ARG A 431 -31.02 -12.97 18.02
N THR A 432 -30.92 -14.29 18.08
CA THR A 432 -31.94 -15.26 17.71
C THR A 432 -33.23 -14.77 18.35
N ARG A 433 -34.04 -14.05 17.58
CA ARG A 433 -35.37 -13.64 18.01
C ARG A 433 -36.22 -14.89 17.87
N LEU A 434 -36.07 -15.77 18.87
CA LEU A 434 -37.06 -16.78 19.21
C LEU A 434 -38.42 -16.11 19.10
N ALA A 435 -39.26 -16.70 18.26
CA ALA A 435 -40.63 -16.28 18.03
C ALA A 435 -41.36 -16.20 19.37
N ALA A 436 -41.45 -14.99 19.92
CA ALA A 436 -42.41 -14.67 20.96
C ALA A 436 -43.75 -14.48 20.25
N SER A 437 -44.56 -15.54 20.30
CA SER A 437 -45.97 -15.52 19.93
C SER A 437 -46.64 -14.30 20.57
N ALA A 438 -47.33 -13.50 19.76
CA ALA A 438 -48.07 -12.34 20.24
C ALA A 438 -49.17 -12.81 21.21
N PRO A 439 -49.32 -12.21 22.41
CA PRO A 439 -50.48 -12.46 23.25
C PRO A 439 -51.70 -11.79 22.60
N ALA A 440 -52.80 -12.56 22.51
CA ALA A 440 -54.10 -12.08 22.07
C ALA A 440 -54.57 -10.91 22.94
N ILE A 441 -54.96 -9.81 22.29
CA ILE A 441 -55.60 -8.66 22.93
C ILE A 441 -57.04 -9.06 23.30
N PRO A 442 -57.47 -8.93 24.56
CA PRO A 442 -58.88 -9.10 24.92
C PRO A 442 -59.68 -7.90 24.42
N ALA A 443 -60.79 -8.19 23.74
CA ALA A 443 -61.80 -7.19 23.38
C ALA A 443 -62.38 -6.56 24.66
N VAL A 444 -62.25 -5.24 24.78
CA VAL A 444 -63.03 -4.46 25.74
C VAL A 444 -63.99 -3.57 24.96
N THR A 445 -65.25 -3.97 25.07
CA THR A 445 -66.47 -3.30 24.65
C THR A 445 -66.57 -1.90 25.25
N SER A 446 -66.58 -0.88 24.40
CA SER A 446 -67.04 0.45 24.80
C SER A 446 -68.55 0.53 24.58
N ASP A 447 -69.30 0.32 25.65
CA ASP A 447 -70.73 0.62 25.74
C ASP A 447 -71.00 2.11 25.47
N ARG A 448 -71.95 2.35 24.59
CA ARG A 448 -72.48 3.67 24.23
C ARG A 448 -73.67 3.95 25.15
N PRO A 449 -73.66 5.00 25.99
CA PRO A 449 -74.85 5.35 26.76
C PRO A 449 -75.89 6.01 25.84
N ALA A 450 -77.06 5.39 25.76
CA ALA A 450 -78.27 6.01 25.25
C ALA A 450 -78.92 6.85 26.35
N SER A 451 -79.21 8.12 26.05
CA SER A 451 -80.31 8.89 26.65
C SER A 451 -80.71 9.97 25.65
N ARG A 452 -81.85 9.76 24.98
CA ARG A 452 -83.16 10.43 25.20
C ARG A 452 -83.16 11.86 24.65
N SER A 453 -84.10 12.27 23.79
CA SER A 453 -85.55 11.98 23.78
C SER A 453 -86.08 12.04 22.33
N ARG A 454 -87.12 11.31 21.94
CA ARG A 454 -88.48 11.36 22.49
C ARG A 454 -89.25 10.07 22.23
#